data_AF-A0A0K2SJP0-F1
#
_entry.id   AF-A0A0K2SJP0-F1
#
_cell.length_a   1.000
_cell.length_b   1.000
_cell.length_c   1.000
_cell.angle_alpha   90.00
_cell.angle_beta   90.00
_cell.angle_gamma   90.00
#
_symmetry.space_group_name_H-M   'P 1'
#
loop_
_entity.id
_entity.type
_entity.pdbx_description
1 polymer ?
#
loop_
_entity_poly.entity_id
_entity_poly.type
_entity_poly.pdbx_seq_one_letter_code
_entity_poly.pdbx_strand_id
1 'polypeptide(L)'
;MNRPSQREINFVRFLEERLGVRSDGAHREPTPEQRSTRATLRRALGKPPGSVPETYSYVEPWLGPQAAPWQVENFYSIAALMAWHPVGWHEDDTPQSPTNLGASFVRLARTQREFHGEVPAGLERRLVAMLNASQTDLTEHLRHAIGLLKTHEVPVNWVQLLADLRSWEWSSREVQRRWAYGFWGSAPQDTERQGAVEEDERDAG
;
A
#
# COMPACT_ATOMS: atom_id res chain seq x y z
N MET A 1 4.01 -16.60 -6.38
CA MET A 1 4.27 -15.16 -6.56
C MET A 1 2.94 -14.42 -6.60
N ASN A 2 2.63 -13.65 -5.54
CA ASN A 2 1.36 -12.94 -5.41
C ASN A 2 1.27 -11.74 -6.39
N ARG A 3 0.93 -12.05 -7.64
CA ARG A 3 0.73 -11.07 -8.71
C ARG A 3 -0.71 -10.55 -8.70
N PRO A 4 -0.92 -9.25 -8.93
CA PRO A 4 -2.26 -8.72 -9.13
C PRO A 4 -2.97 -9.40 -10.29
N SER A 5 -4.24 -9.71 -10.09
CA SER A 5 -5.14 -10.21 -11.12
C SER A 5 -5.66 -9.07 -11.99
N GLN A 6 -6.13 -9.38 -13.20
CA GLN A 6 -6.71 -8.38 -14.11
C GLN A 6 -7.91 -7.65 -13.48
N ARG A 7 -8.67 -8.34 -12.62
CA ARG A 7 -9.79 -7.73 -11.88
C ARG A 7 -9.31 -6.66 -10.90
N GLU A 8 -8.25 -6.94 -10.14
CA GLU A 8 -7.69 -6.00 -9.17
C GLU A 8 -7.09 -4.78 -9.88
N ILE A 9 -6.38 -4.99 -10.99
CA ILE A 9 -5.84 -3.92 -11.85
C ILE A 9 -6.96 -3.03 -12.38
N ASN A 10 -7.99 -3.63 -12.98
CA ASN A 10 -9.10 -2.89 -13.58
C ASN A 10 -9.92 -2.14 -12.51
N PHE A 11 -10.10 -2.72 -11.33
CA PHE A 11 -10.82 -2.07 -10.24
C PHE A 11 -10.10 -0.81 -9.76
N VAL A 12 -8.78 -0.90 -9.53
CA VAL A 12 -8.00 0.26 -9.10
C VAL A 12 -7.99 1.33 -10.20
N ARG A 13 -7.80 0.96 -11.47
CA ARG A 13 -7.89 1.91 -12.59
C ARG A 13 -9.24 2.62 -12.65
N PHE A 14 -10.33 1.88 -12.47
CA PHE A 14 -11.67 2.45 -12.39
C PHE A 14 -11.79 3.46 -11.24
N LEU A 15 -11.22 3.16 -10.06
CA LEU A 15 -11.19 4.11 -8.96
C LEU A 15 -10.32 5.33 -9.28
N GLU A 16 -9.15 5.16 -9.89
CA GLU A 16 -8.29 6.26 -10.33
C GLU A 16 -9.06 7.27 -11.20
N GLU A 17 -9.74 6.78 -12.23
CA GLU A 17 -10.57 7.59 -13.13
C GLU A 17 -11.68 8.34 -12.37
N ARG A 18 -12.39 7.64 -11.47
CA ARG A 18 -13.52 8.19 -10.69
C ARG A 18 -13.08 9.17 -9.62
N LEU A 19 -11.87 9.00 -9.08
CA LEU A 19 -11.27 9.87 -8.07
C LEU A 19 -10.49 11.04 -8.68
N GLY A 20 -10.23 10.99 -9.99
CA GLY A 20 -9.41 11.98 -10.70
C GLY A 20 -7.91 11.84 -10.44
N VAL A 21 -7.45 10.62 -10.13
CA VAL A 21 -6.03 10.29 -10.04
C VAL A 21 -5.53 10.02 -11.44
N ARG A 22 -4.48 10.72 -11.85
CA ARG A 22 -3.81 10.42 -13.11
C ARG A 22 -2.54 9.64 -12.86
N SER A 23 -2.21 8.75 -13.78
CA SER A 23 -0.98 7.96 -13.80
C SER A 23 0.25 8.77 -14.26
N ASP A 24 0.15 10.08 -14.46
CA ASP A 24 1.23 10.95 -14.96
C ASP A 24 1.66 12.07 -13.99
N GLY A 25 1.16 12.07 -12.76
CA GLY A 25 1.55 13.03 -11.72
C GLY A 25 1.05 14.47 -11.97
N ALA A 26 0.29 14.73 -13.02
CA ALA A 26 -0.20 16.08 -13.33
C ALA A 26 -1.35 16.47 -12.37
N HIS A 27 -1.13 17.51 -11.57
CA HIS A 27 -2.17 18.11 -10.73
C HIS A 27 -3.19 18.86 -11.60
N ARG A 28 -4.40 18.31 -11.70
CA ARG A 28 -5.59 19.03 -12.17
C ARG A 28 -6.58 19.13 -11.03
N GLU A 29 -7.27 20.26 -10.93
CA GLU A 29 -8.39 20.35 -9.99
C GLU A 29 -9.43 19.26 -10.30
N PRO A 30 -9.83 18.45 -9.31
CA PRO A 30 -10.81 17.40 -9.51
C PRO A 30 -12.17 18.01 -9.86
N THR A 31 -12.93 17.39 -10.76
CA THR A 31 -14.27 17.87 -11.13
C THR A 31 -15.25 17.80 -9.94
N PRO A 32 -16.40 18.50 -9.97
CA PRO A 32 -17.43 18.35 -8.95
C PRO A 32 -17.85 16.90 -8.69
N GLU A 33 -17.96 16.09 -9.74
CA GLU A 33 -18.31 14.66 -9.68
C GLU A 33 -17.21 13.84 -9.00
N GLN A 34 -15.94 14.11 -9.31
CA GLN A 34 -14.79 13.45 -8.67
C GLN A 34 -14.71 13.81 -7.18
N ARG A 35 -14.96 15.08 -6.82
CA ARG A 35 -15.04 15.51 -5.42
C ARG A 35 -16.20 14.83 -4.67
N SER A 36 -17.36 14.73 -5.31
CA SER A 36 -18.52 14.02 -4.76
C SER A 36 -18.22 12.55 -4.52
N THR A 37 -17.63 11.88 -5.53
CA THR A 37 -17.18 10.48 -5.44
C THR A 37 -16.20 10.29 -4.27
N ARG A 38 -15.18 11.14 -4.17
CA ARG A 38 -14.21 11.13 -3.05
C ARG A 38 -14.92 11.26 -1.71
N ALA A 39 -15.85 12.20 -1.58
CA ALA A 39 -16.60 12.39 -0.35
C ALA A 39 -17.44 11.15 0.01
N THR A 40 -18.12 10.55 -0.96
CA THR A 40 -18.93 9.33 -0.78
C THR A 40 -18.09 8.15 -0.31
N LEU A 41 -17.02 7.80 -1.02
CA LEU A 41 -16.16 6.68 -0.64
C LEU A 41 -15.43 6.90 0.69
N ARG A 42 -15.02 8.14 0.99
CA ARG A 42 -14.42 8.49 2.30
C ARG A 42 -15.37 8.29 3.48
N ARG A 43 -16.69 8.40 3.30
CA ARG A 43 -17.66 8.15 4.39
C ARG A 43 -17.72 6.69 4.81
N ALA A 44 -17.25 5.77 3.98
CA ALA A 44 -17.16 4.34 4.28
C ALA A 44 -15.85 3.96 5.00
N LEU A 45 -14.92 4.90 5.18
CA LEU A 45 -13.64 4.64 5.82
C LEU A 45 -13.84 4.11 7.25
N GLY A 46 -13.61 2.82 7.47
CA GLY A 46 -13.81 2.13 8.77
C GLY A 46 -15.19 1.84 9.18
N LYS A 47 -16.07 1.76 8.21
CA LYS A 47 -17.34 1.12 8.44
C LYS A 47 -17.33 -0.24 7.76
N PRO A 48 -18.05 -1.22 8.31
CA PRO A 48 -18.23 -2.50 7.63
C PRO A 48 -18.77 -2.30 6.22
N PRO A 49 -18.41 -3.18 5.26
CA PRO A 49 -19.11 -3.25 3.98
C PRO A 49 -20.62 -3.34 4.20
N GLY A 50 -21.41 -2.66 3.38
CA GLY A 50 -22.87 -2.63 3.52
C GLY A 50 -23.44 -1.44 4.32
N SER A 51 -22.60 -0.70 5.05
CA SER A 51 -23.05 0.38 5.94
C SER A 51 -23.24 1.75 5.27
N VAL A 52 -22.73 1.92 4.05
CA VAL A 52 -22.84 3.14 3.25
C VAL A 52 -23.33 2.75 1.84
N PRO A 53 -24.65 2.65 1.63
CA PRO A 53 -25.23 2.12 0.39
C PRO A 53 -24.79 2.86 -0.88
N GLU A 54 -24.46 4.15 -0.77
CA GLU A 54 -23.98 4.97 -1.88
C GLU A 54 -22.63 4.48 -2.45
N THR A 55 -21.90 3.65 -1.71
CA THR A 55 -20.65 3.05 -2.18
C THR A 55 -20.85 1.81 -3.06
N TYR A 56 -22.05 1.21 -3.07
CA TYR A 56 -22.32 -0.04 -3.77
C TYR A 56 -22.07 0.06 -5.27
N SER A 57 -22.51 1.16 -5.89
CA SER A 57 -22.35 1.39 -7.33
C SER A 57 -20.88 1.44 -7.78
N TYR A 58 -19.94 1.64 -6.86
CA TYR A 58 -18.51 1.69 -7.14
C TYR A 58 -17.81 0.35 -6.88
N VAL A 59 -18.35 -0.49 -5.98
CA VAL A 59 -17.65 -1.69 -5.49
C VAL A 59 -18.35 -2.98 -5.90
N GLU A 60 -19.67 -3.09 -5.77
CA GLU A 60 -20.43 -4.30 -6.09
C GLU A 60 -20.23 -4.82 -7.52
N PRO A 61 -20.09 -3.99 -8.58
CA PRO A 61 -19.82 -4.49 -9.93
C PRO A 61 -18.51 -5.28 -10.08
N TRP A 62 -17.59 -5.11 -9.13
CA TRP A 62 -16.30 -5.81 -9.09
C TRP A 62 -16.34 -7.08 -8.24
N LEU A 63 -17.42 -7.23 -7.46
CA LEU A 63 -17.69 -8.37 -6.61
C LEU A 63 -18.67 -9.31 -7.36
N GLY A 64 -18.37 -10.60 -7.37
CA GLY A 64 -19.32 -11.58 -7.87
C GLY A 64 -20.43 -11.83 -6.83
N PRO A 65 -21.58 -12.42 -7.21
CA PRO A 65 -22.66 -12.75 -6.28
C PRO A 65 -22.25 -13.74 -5.17
N GLN A 66 -21.09 -14.38 -5.31
CA GLN A 66 -20.51 -15.34 -4.37
C GLN A 66 -19.17 -14.85 -3.80
N ALA A 67 -18.94 -13.53 -3.78
CA ALA A 67 -17.71 -12.97 -3.20
C ALA A 67 -17.60 -13.36 -1.73
N ALA A 68 -16.43 -13.88 -1.34
CA ALA A 68 -16.18 -14.22 0.05
C ALA A 68 -16.13 -12.95 0.92
N PRO A 69 -16.50 -13.00 2.21
CA PRO A 69 -16.53 -11.83 3.09
C PRO A 69 -15.22 -11.02 3.09
N TRP A 70 -14.07 -11.70 3.11
CA TRP A 70 -12.76 -11.08 3.05
C TRP A 70 -12.49 -10.35 1.72
N GLN A 71 -13.06 -10.82 0.61
CA GLN A 71 -12.96 -10.13 -0.69
C GLN A 71 -13.76 -8.84 -0.66
N VAL A 72 -14.98 -8.92 -0.16
CA VAL A 72 -15.85 -7.76 0.02
C VAL A 72 -15.12 -6.72 0.88
N GLU A 73 -14.62 -7.13 2.05
CA GLU A 73 -13.89 -6.23 2.95
C GLU A 73 -12.67 -5.58 2.31
N ASN A 74 -11.86 -6.35 1.57
CA ASN A 74 -10.67 -5.82 0.89
C ASN A 74 -11.03 -4.75 -0.16
N PHE A 75 -12.05 -5.00 -1.01
CA PHE A 75 -12.42 -4.08 -2.09
C PHE A 75 -13.02 -2.77 -1.53
N TYR A 76 -13.91 -2.87 -0.53
CA TYR A 76 -14.47 -1.70 0.14
C TYR A 76 -13.40 -0.89 0.89
N SER A 77 -12.48 -1.58 1.57
CA SER A 77 -11.37 -0.92 2.29
C SER A 77 -10.45 -0.17 1.34
N ILE A 78 -10.05 -0.78 0.21
CA ILE A 78 -9.23 -0.12 -0.80
C ILE A 78 -9.95 1.09 -1.40
N ALA A 79 -11.24 0.97 -1.73
CA ALA A 79 -12.01 2.11 -2.26
C ALA A 79 -12.04 3.29 -1.28
N ALA A 80 -12.28 3.04 0.01
CA ALA A 80 -12.32 4.09 1.03
C ALA A 80 -10.93 4.70 1.31
N LEU A 81 -9.89 3.86 1.43
CA LEU A 81 -8.51 4.31 1.68
C LEU A 81 -7.97 5.12 0.52
N MET A 82 -8.20 4.68 -0.72
CA MET A 82 -7.77 5.38 -1.92
C MET A 82 -8.51 6.72 -2.09
N ALA A 83 -9.81 6.77 -1.80
CA ALA A 83 -10.55 8.04 -1.83
C ALA A 83 -10.03 9.04 -0.78
N TRP A 84 -9.52 8.55 0.35
CA TRP A 84 -8.90 9.36 1.39
C TRP A 84 -7.48 9.80 1.06
N HIS A 85 -6.68 8.94 0.44
CA HIS A 85 -5.30 9.17 0.03
C HIS A 85 -5.09 8.74 -1.44
N PRO A 86 -5.48 9.55 -2.42
CA PRO A 86 -5.48 9.14 -3.83
C PRO A 86 -4.10 9.37 -4.49
N VAL A 87 -3.01 9.00 -3.82
CA VAL A 87 -1.64 9.11 -4.34
C VAL A 87 -1.10 7.71 -4.59
N GLY A 88 -0.78 7.41 -5.85
CA GLY A 88 -0.29 6.11 -6.31
C GLY A 88 1.17 6.16 -6.75
N TRP A 89 1.80 4.99 -6.90
CA TRP A 89 3.11 4.91 -7.55
C TRP A 89 2.94 4.98 -9.07
N HIS A 90 3.87 5.64 -9.74
CA HIS A 90 3.99 5.69 -11.19
C HIS A 90 5.00 4.64 -11.69
N GLU A 91 4.86 4.18 -12.94
CA GLU A 91 5.81 3.25 -13.56
C GLU A 91 7.24 3.82 -13.58
N ASP A 92 7.35 5.14 -13.69
CA ASP A 92 8.62 5.87 -13.68
C ASP A 92 9.22 6.07 -12.28
N ASP A 93 8.44 5.87 -11.19
CA ASP A 93 8.93 6.19 -9.85
C ASP A 93 10.14 5.33 -9.46
N THR A 94 10.08 4.01 -9.72
CA THR A 94 11.19 3.08 -9.43
C THR A 94 10.99 1.72 -10.12
N PRO A 95 11.49 1.51 -11.36
CA PRO A 95 11.31 0.23 -12.08
C PRO A 95 11.97 -0.97 -11.39
N GLN A 96 12.97 -0.72 -10.53
CA GLN A 96 13.85 -1.73 -9.94
C GLN A 96 13.67 -1.89 -8.42
N SER A 97 12.83 -1.08 -7.78
CA SER A 97 12.56 -1.17 -6.34
C SER A 97 11.16 -1.71 -6.07
N PRO A 98 10.96 -2.44 -4.96
CA PRO A 98 9.62 -2.83 -4.55
C PRO A 98 8.76 -1.57 -4.34
N THR A 99 7.49 -1.61 -4.76
CA THR A 99 6.52 -0.51 -4.58
C THR A 99 5.42 -0.87 -3.57
N ASN A 100 5.65 -1.91 -2.75
CA ASN A 100 4.71 -2.35 -1.72
C ASN A 100 4.69 -1.42 -0.49
N LEU A 101 3.83 -1.71 0.50
CA LEU A 101 3.66 -0.84 1.66
C LEU A 101 4.95 -0.63 2.48
N GLY A 102 5.83 -1.64 2.54
CA GLY A 102 7.13 -1.51 3.18
C GLY A 102 8.00 -0.44 2.52
N ALA A 103 8.00 -0.39 1.18
CA ALA A 103 8.73 0.63 0.43
C ALA A 103 8.12 2.03 0.58
N SER A 104 6.79 2.13 0.68
CA SER A 104 6.13 3.40 1.04
C SER A 104 6.59 3.90 2.41
N PHE A 105 6.81 3.03 3.39
CA PHE A 105 7.33 3.45 4.70
C PHE A 105 8.79 3.93 4.63
N VAL A 106 9.63 3.30 3.80
CA VAL A 106 11.00 3.78 3.56
C VAL A 106 10.98 5.14 2.85
N ARG A 107 10.11 5.33 1.86
CA ARG A 107 9.93 6.64 1.21
C ARG A 107 9.48 7.70 2.20
N LEU A 108 8.53 7.37 3.09
CA LEU A 108 8.14 8.24 4.20
C LEU A 108 9.33 8.63 5.08
N ALA A 109 10.14 7.67 5.52
CA ALA A 109 11.31 7.94 6.35
C ALA A 109 12.23 8.98 5.69
N ARG A 110 12.50 8.83 4.38
CA ARG A 110 13.33 9.75 3.59
C ARG A 110 12.75 11.17 3.46
N THR A 111 11.44 11.36 3.66
CA THR A 111 10.84 12.71 3.68
C THR A 111 11.04 13.44 5.01
N GLN A 112 11.44 12.74 6.07
CA GLN A 112 11.62 13.33 7.40
C GLN A 112 12.97 14.04 7.51
N ARG A 113 12.99 15.19 8.17
CA ARG A 113 14.20 16.02 8.32
C ARG A 113 15.33 15.33 9.09
N GLU A 114 14.99 14.39 9.95
CA GLU A 114 15.92 13.64 10.82
C GLU A 114 16.32 12.29 10.23
N PHE A 115 16.13 12.08 8.92
CA PHE A 115 16.56 10.83 8.28
C PHE A 115 18.08 10.78 8.14
N HIS A 116 18.73 10.02 9.01
CA HIS A 116 20.18 9.82 9.03
C HIS A 116 20.60 8.48 8.44
N GLY A 117 19.92 8.02 7.39
CA GLY A 117 20.18 6.73 6.74
C GLY A 117 19.39 5.56 7.34
N GLU A 118 18.87 5.71 8.56
CA GLU A 118 18.06 4.70 9.23
C GLU A 118 16.56 5.05 9.26
N VAL A 119 15.72 4.03 9.14
CA VAL A 119 14.27 4.20 9.25
C VAL A 119 13.88 4.39 10.73
N PRO A 120 13.09 5.41 11.09
CA PRO A 120 12.70 5.64 12.48
C PRO A 120 12.02 4.43 13.14
N ALA A 121 12.42 4.11 14.37
CA ALA A 121 11.88 2.98 15.15
C ALA A 121 10.35 3.00 15.33
N GLY A 122 9.72 4.18 15.25
CA GLY A 122 8.26 4.31 15.24
C GLY A 122 7.60 3.70 14.00
N LEU A 123 8.19 3.86 12.82
CA LEU A 123 7.70 3.27 11.58
C LEU A 123 7.93 1.77 11.56
N GLU A 124 9.08 1.33 12.06
CA GLU A 124 9.41 -0.10 12.19
C GLU A 124 8.41 -0.83 13.08
N ARG A 125 8.16 -0.33 14.31
CA ARG A 125 7.16 -0.91 15.21
C ARG A 125 5.78 -1.01 14.58
N ARG A 126 5.39 0.01 13.81
CA ARG A 126 4.09 0.04 13.13
C ARG A 126 4.01 -0.99 12.00
N LEU A 127 5.10 -1.19 11.25
CA LEU A 127 5.17 -2.26 10.25
C LEU A 127 5.14 -3.64 10.92
N VAL A 128 5.96 -3.89 11.94
CA VAL A 128 5.98 -5.17 12.67
C VAL A 128 4.60 -5.53 13.23
N ALA A 129 3.87 -4.55 13.78
CA ALA A 129 2.49 -4.75 14.23
C ALA A 129 1.59 -5.22 13.08
N MET A 130 1.67 -4.59 11.90
CA MET A 130 0.94 -5.04 10.72
C MET A 130 1.34 -6.46 10.31
N LEU A 131 2.64 -6.79 10.26
CA LEU A 131 3.11 -8.12 9.85
C LEU A 131 2.61 -9.26 10.76
N ASN A 132 2.25 -8.95 12.01
CA ASN A 132 1.69 -9.92 12.96
C ASN A 132 0.16 -9.89 13.05
N ALA A 133 -0.49 -8.95 12.37
CA ALA A 133 -1.94 -8.77 12.41
C ALA A 133 -2.67 -9.85 11.58
N SER A 134 -3.86 -10.23 12.05
CA SER A 134 -4.85 -10.92 11.24
C SER A 134 -5.37 -9.99 10.14
N GLN A 135 -6.07 -10.52 9.13
CA GLN A 135 -6.65 -9.74 8.05
C GLN A 135 -7.66 -8.70 8.58
N THR A 136 -8.46 -9.06 9.59
CA THR A 136 -9.41 -8.14 10.22
C THR A 136 -8.69 -7.00 10.92
N ASP A 137 -7.65 -7.30 11.72
CA ASP A 137 -6.88 -6.28 12.44
C ASP A 137 -6.05 -5.43 11.46
N LEU A 138 -5.59 -6.03 10.36
CA LEU A 138 -4.80 -5.35 9.33
C LEU A 138 -5.57 -4.20 8.70
N THR A 139 -6.88 -4.34 8.45
CA THR A 139 -7.71 -3.26 7.90
C THR A 139 -7.64 -2.00 8.77
N GLU A 140 -7.68 -2.16 10.10
CA GLU A 140 -7.56 -1.04 11.04
C GLU A 140 -6.13 -0.49 11.12
N HIS A 141 -5.11 -1.35 11.09
CA HIS A 141 -3.73 -0.88 11.01
C HIS A 141 -3.44 -0.11 9.72
N LEU A 142 -4.01 -0.55 8.59
CA LEU A 142 -3.88 0.12 7.29
C LEU A 142 -4.46 1.52 7.32
N ARG A 143 -5.63 1.72 7.93
CA ARG A 143 -6.18 3.08 8.12
C ARG A 143 -5.16 3.99 8.79
N HIS A 144 -4.55 3.55 9.89
CA HIS A 144 -3.56 4.36 10.58
C HIS A 144 -2.30 4.59 9.74
N ALA A 145 -1.82 3.56 9.03
CA ALA A 145 -0.66 3.63 8.16
C ALA A 145 -0.88 4.60 6.98
N ILE A 146 -1.98 4.44 6.24
CA ILE A 146 -2.35 5.29 5.11
C ILE A 146 -2.57 6.74 5.56
N GLY A 147 -3.16 6.96 6.74
CA GLY A 147 -3.30 8.31 7.31
C GLY A 147 -1.96 9.02 7.51
N LEU A 148 -0.93 8.28 7.92
CA LEU A 148 0.42 8.81 8.09
C LEU A 148 1.08 9.11 6.73
N LEU A 149 0.96 8.20 5.77
CA LEU A 149 1.48 8.39 4.40
C LEU A 149 0.83 9.58 3.72
N LYS A 150 -0.49 9.75 3.91
CA LYS A 150 -1.27 10.88 3.40
C LYS A 150 -0.74 12.23 3.87
N THR A 151 -0.36 12.36 5.14
CA THR A 151 0.18 13.62 5.69
C THR A 151 1.46 14.08 4.98
N HIS A 152 2.20 13.14 4.39
CA HIS A 152 3.48 13.39 3.71
C HIS A 152 3.40 13.15 2.20
N GLU A 153 2.19 12.99 1.66
CA GLU A 153 1.93 12.71 0.23
C GLU A 153 2.73 11.53 -0.34
N VAL A 154 2.99 10.52 0.50
CA VAL A 154 3.79 9.35 0.11
C VAL A 154 2.91 8.36 -0.67
N PRO A 155 3.30 7.94 -1.88
CA PRO A 155 2.48 7.08 -2.73
C PRO A 155 2.30 5.66 -2.18
N VAL A 156 1.20 5.03 -2.60
CA VAL A 156 0.82 3.64 -2.23
C VAL A 156 0.49 2.86 -3.49
N ASN A 157 1.03 1.66 -3.65
CA ASN A 157 0.70 0.84 -4.81
C ASN A 157 -0.60 0.11 -4.51
N TRP A 158 -1.73 0.74 -4.85
CA TRP A 158 -3.08 0.26 -4.55
C TRP A 158 -3.37 -1.10 -5.16
N VAL A 159 -2.86 -1.35 -6.38
CA VAL A 159 -3.00 -2.63 -7.07
C VAL A 159 -2.27 -3.74 -6.30
N GLN A 160 -1.01 -3.49 -5.93
CA GLN A 160 -0.22 -4.46 -5.16
C GLN A 160 -0.80 -4.65 -3.76
N LEU A 161 -1.27 -3.58 -3.10
CA LEU A 161 -1.89 -3.66 -1.78
C LEU A 161 -3.14 -4.53 -1.81
N LEU A 162 -4.02 -4.37 -2.80
CA LEU A 162 -5.21 -5.22 -2.93
C LEU A 162 -4.85 -6.70 -3.15
N ALA A 163 -3.86 -6.98 -4.00
CA ALA A 163 -3.36 -8.33 -4.21
C ALA A 163 -2.74 -8.92 -2.91
N ASP A 164 -2.05 -8.09 -2.13
CA ASP A 164 -1.45 -8.44 -0.85
C ASP A 164 -2.50 -8.81 0.19
N LEU A 165 -3.59 -8.04 0.29
CA LEU A 165 -4.70 -8.36 1.20
C LEU A 165 -5.40 -9.65 0.82
N ARG A 166 -5.51 -9.98 -0.48
CA ARG A 166 -6.09 -11.25 -0.93
C ARG A 166 -5.33 -12.47 -0.42
N SER A 167 -4.02 -12.35 -0.22
CA SER A 167 -3.15 -13.47 0.12
C SER A 167 -2.58 -13.36 1.54
N TRP A 168 -3.17 -12.49 2.38
CA TRP A 168 -2.61 -12.14 3.68
C TRP A 168 -2.58 -13.32 4.66
N GLU A 169 -3.66 -14.09 4.70
CA GLU A 169 -3.86 -15.25 5.59
C GLU A 169 -3.21 -16.55 5.06
N TRP A 170 -2.42 -16.47 3.99
CA TRP A 170 -1.73 -17.66 3.49
C TRP A 170 -0.63 -18.10 4.46
N SER A 171 -0.60 -19.39 4.77
CA SER A 171 0.37 -19.99 5.70
C SER A 171 1.84 -19.79 5.29
N SER A 172 2.11 -19.55 4.00
CA SER A 172 3.46 -19.28 3.48
C SER A 172 4.05 -17.95 3.94
N ARG A 173 3.22 -17.01 4.44
CA ARG A 173 3.63 -15.68 4.92
C ARG A 173 4.41 -14.87 3.86
N GLU A 174 4.20 -15.15 2.57
CA GLU A 174 4.92 -14.53 1.45
C GLU A 174 4.68 -13.01 1.36
N VAL A 175 3.47 -12.55 1.69
CA VAL A 175 3.13 -11.13 1.64
C VAL A 175 3.91 -10.36 2.71
N GLN A 176 3.91 -10.88 3.93
CA GLN A 176 4.60 -10.29 5.07
C GLN A 176 6.11 -10.24 4.82
N ARG A 177 6.70 -11.33 4.27
CA ARG A 177 8.11 -11.34 3.87
C ARG A 177 8.44 -10.31 2.79
N ARG A 178 7.56 -10.08 1.81
CA ARG A 178 7.77 -9.07 0.77
C ARG A 178 7.65 -7.65 1.29
N TRP A 179 6.71 -7.37 2.20
CA TRP A 179 6.63 -6.07 2.88
C TRP A 179 7.88 -5.83 3.72
N ALA A 180 8.34 -6.85 4.45
CA ALA A 180 9.60 -6.79 5.18
C ALA A 180 10.78 -6.50 4.24
N TYR A 181 10.89 -7.21 3.11
CA TYR A 181 11.93 -6.93 2.12
C TYR A 181 11.85 -5.50 1.56
N GLY A 182 10.65 -4.99 1.27
CA GLY A 182 10.47 -3.61 0.82
C GLY A 182 10.85 -2.56 1.87
N PHE A 183 10.84 -2.92 3.15
CA PHE A 183 11.21 -2.04 4.26
C PHE A 183 12.71 -2.14 4.61
N TRP A 184 13.19 -3.33 4.98
CA TRP A 184 14.58 -3.54 5.43
C TRP A 184 15.54 -3.85 4.28
N GLY A 185 15.06 -4.47 3.19
CA GLY A 185 15.90 -4.82 2.03
C GLY A 185 16.10 -3.67 1.04
N SER A 186 15.31 -2.59 1.16
CA SER A 186 15.44 -1.36 0.36
C SER A 186 15.97 -0.17 1.17
N ALA A 187 16.20 -0.35 2.48
CA ALA A 187 17.03 0.57 3.25
C ALA A 187 18.44 0.55 2.66
N PRO A 188 19.15 1.70 2.61
CA PRO A 188 20.56 1.68 2.23
C PRO A 188 21.26 0.76 3.23
N GLN A 189 21.62 -0.45 2.79
CA GLN A 189 22.53 -1.25 3.58
C GLN A 189 23.87 -0.52 3.47
N ASP A 190 24.46 -0.17 4.61
CA ASP A 190 25.87 0.18 4.64
C ASP A 190 26.63 -0.89 3.86
N THR A 191 27.27 -0.44 2.78
CA THR A 191 28.08 -1.23 1.84
C THR A 191 29.21 -2.00 2.53
N GLU A 192 29.37 -1.88 3.85
CA GLU A 192 30.42 -2.49 4.66
C GLU A 192 30.26 -4.03 4.84
N ARG A 193 29.07 -4.60 4.69
CA ARG A 193 28.91 -6.07 4.86
C ARG A 193 29.47 -6.90 3.70
N GLN A 194 29.78 -6.30 2.55
CA GLN A 194 30.41 -7.00 1.42
C GLN A 194 31.93 -6.80 1.36
N GLY A 195 32.49 -5.79 2.04
CA GLY A 195 33.95 -5.58 2.12
C GLY A 195 34.65 -6.47 3.15
N ALA A 196 33.98 -6.77 4.26
CA ALA A 196 34.57 -7.57 5.35
C ALA A 196 34.78 -9.07 5.01
N VAL A 197 34.11 -9.58 3.97
CA VAL A 197 34.30 -10.98 3.53
C VAL A 197 35.43 -11.11 2.52
N GLU A 198 35.73 -10.05 1.75
CA GLU A 198 36.83 -10.07 0.78
C GLU A 198 38.20 -9.73 1.39
N GLU A 199 38.28 -8.98 2.50
CA GLU A 199 39.56 -8.70 3.18
C GLU A 199 40.08 -9.91 3.96
N ASP A 200 39.20 -10.73 4.56
CA ASP A 200 39.57 -11.92 5.32
C ASP A 200 40.10 -13.07 4.42
N GLU A 201 39.69 -13.12 3.14
CA GLU A 201 40.24 -14.05 2.15
C GLU A 201 41.55 -13.57 1.49
N ARG A 202 41.86 -12.26 1.54
CA ARG A 202 43.09 -11.70 0.96
C ARG A 202 44.28 -11.70 1.91
N ASP A 203 44.05 -11.76 3.23
CA ASP A 203 45.10 -11.85 4.25
C ASP A 203 45.42 -13.31 4.66
N ALA A 204 44.67 -14.28 4.13
CA ALA A 204 44.87 -15.72 4.36
C ALA A 204 45.58 -16.46 3.21
N GLY A 205 46.08 -15.73 2.19
CA GLY A 205 46.69 -16.26 0.96
C GLY A 205 48.19 -16.05 0.85
#